data_AF-A0A8S1XXZ7-F1
#
_entry.id   AF-A0A8S1XXZ7-F1
#
_cell.length_a   1.000
_cell.length_b   1.000
_cell.length_c   1.000
_cell.angle_alpha   90.00
_cell.angle_beta   90.00
_cell.angle_gamma   90.00
#
_symmetry.space_group_name_H-M   'P 1'
#
loop_
_entity.id
_entity.type
_entity.pdbx_description
1 polymer ?
#
loop_
_entity_poly.entity_id
_entity_poly.type
_entity_poly.pdbx_seq_one_letter_code
_entity_poly.pdbx_strand_id
1 'polypeptide(L)'
;MDQKLSDAEIALEQFRLKKLIKTLSQERTAGTSVVSVYIPPKRIISDITNRLNTQYAEAASIKDKANRTSVQEAIQAAILRLRPYNKAPNNGLVVFCGIVQQADGKGEKKISVVIEPYRPLDLSLYFCDPQFHVEELRALLNIDPPFGFIIMDGNGSLFATIQGNSKQIIKSFDVDLPKKHNKGGQSSVRFARLRMEKRHNYLRKVCETATTCFISEDRPNVKGLVLAGSADFKNDLAGSQFFDKRLQPLIISVVDINYGGEQGLNQAVQLSQESLLEVKYIREKNLVGQFFENIDKDTGLVVYGVQDTMRGVESQTIKTLICVDTLQYLRLECQSKQTEQKQIKYVKGNEGYEPGTLLEEKNGEQFVILQKEDLVEHLSEKFKDYGLDFQLITDHSVEGNQFMKGFSGLGGFLRFKMDMDYLVQQEDWKDEDEDFI
;
A
#
# COMPACT_ATOMS: atom_id res chain seq x y z
N MET A 1 -6.92 -1.27 23.03
CA MET A 1 -5.71 -1.96 22.58
C MET A 1 -5.44 -1.46 21.18
N ASP A 2 -4.39 -0.66 20.98
CA ASP A 2 -3.99 -0.22 19.64
C ASP A 2 -3.44 -1.42 18.88
N GLN A 3 -4.31 -2.11 18.14
CA GLN A 3 -3.88 -3.08 17.15
C GLN A 3 -3.19 -2.27 16.05
N LYS A 4 -1.86 -2.15 16.13
CA LYS A 4 -1.05 -1.70 14.99
C LYS A 4 -1.34 -2.65 13.84
N LEU A 5 -1.97 -2.14 12.77
CA LEU A 5 -2.27 -2.91 11.57
C LEU A 5 -0.98 -3.59 11.08
N SER A 6 -1.10 -4.84 10.64
CA SER A 6 -0.03 -5.54 9.94
C SER A 6 0.30 -4.78 8.65
N ASP A 7 1.54 -4.85 8.19
CA ASP A 7 1.94 -4.16 6.95
C ASP A 7 1.13 -4.64 5.72
N ALA A 8 0.64 -5.88 5.73
CA ALA A 8 -0.26 -6.39 4.70
C ALA A 8 -1.65 -5.73 4.75
N GLU A 9 -2.18 -5.50 5.96
CA GLU A 9 -3.44 -4.79 6.16
C GLU A 9 -3.31 -3.31 5.79
N ILE A 10 -2.15 -2.69 6.08
CA ILE A 10 -1.84 -1.32 5.63
C ILE A 10 -1.83 -1.25 4.10
N ALA A 11 -1.22 -2.22 3.41
CA ALA A 11 -1.21 -2.27 1.95
C ALA A 11 -2.64 -2.41 1.37
N LEU A 12 -3.49 -3.19 2.02
CA LEU A 12 -4.90 -3.35 1.64
C LEU A 12 -5.69 -2.04 1.80
N GLU A 13 -5.54 -1.38 2.95
CA GLU A 13 -6.19 -0.08 3.21
C GLU A 13 -5.65 1.01 2.27
N GLN A 14 -4.37 0.98 1.91
CA GLN A 14 -3.80 1.84 0.87
C GLN A 14 -4.43 1.60 -0.50
N PHE A 15 -4.64 0.34 -0.88
CA PHE A 15 -5.30 -0.01 -2.14
C PHE A 15 -6.74 0.49 -2.18
N ARG A 16 -7.51 0.23 -1.12
CA ARG A 16 -8.89 0.74 -0.97
C ARG A 16 -8.95 2.26 -1.06
N LEU A 17 -8.06 2.95 -0.34
CA LEU A 17 -7.97 4.39 -0.37
C LEU A 17 -7.60 4.92 -1.76
N LYS A 18 -6.65 4.30 -2.46
CA LYS A 18 -6.24 4.67 -3.83
C LYS A 18 -7.39 4.49 -4.83
N LYS A 19 -8.15 3.40 -4.73
CA LYS A 19 -9.34 3.15 -5.57
C LYS A 19 -10.43 4.19 -5.26
N LEU A 20 -10.71 4.47 -3.98
CA LEU A 20 -11.68 5.48 -3.57
C LEU A 20 -11.31 6.87 -4.08
N ILE A 21 -10.04 7.28 -3.94
CA ILE A 21 -9.54 8.57 -4.46
C ILE A 21 -9.74 8.63 -5.99
N LYS A 22 -9.44 7.54 -6.70
CA LYS A 22 -9.65 7.45 -8.15
C LYS A 22 -11.12 7.65 -8.49
N THR A 23 -12.04 6.93 -7.83
CA THR A 23 -13.49 7.08 -8.03
C THR A 23 -13.95 8.52 -7.76
N LEU A 24 -13.63 9.06 -6.59
CA LEU A 24 -14.02 10.43 -6.20
C LEU A 24 -13.44 11.51 -7.13
N SER A 25 -12.24 11.28 -7.68
CA SER A 25 -11.60 12.23 -8.61
C SER A 25 -12.17 12.20 -10.04
N GLN A 26 -12.73 11.06 -10.45
CA GLN A 26 -13.30 10.87 -11.79
C GLN A 26 -14.76 11.31 -11.89
N GLU A 27 -15.44 11.40 -10.75
CA GLU A 27 -16.82 11.85 -10.67
C GLU A 27 -16.93 13.33 -11.08
N ARG A 28 -17.61 13.56 -12.20
CA ARG A 28 -17.97 14.90 -12.64
C ARG A 28 -19.27 15.31 -11.96
N THR A 29 -19.23 16.44 -11.25
CA THR A 29 -20.44 17.08 -10.75
C THR A 29 -21.01 17.99 -11.83
N ALA A 30 -22.33 18.10 -11.86
CA ALA A 30 -23.05 18.86 -12.89
C ALA A 30 -23.32 20.32 -12.51
N GLY A 31 -22.91 20.70 -11.31
CA GLY A 31 -23.36 21.90 -10.63
C GLY A 31 -23.62 21.62 -9.16
N THR A 32 -22.65 22.01 -8.32
CA THR A 32 -22.71 22.40 -6.90
C THR A 32 -23.59 21.58 -5.93
N SER A 33 -23.10 20.91 -4.89
CA SER A 33 -21.82 21.06 -4.19
C SER A 33 -21.52 19.78 -3.44
N VAL A 34 -20.29 19.30 -3.58
CA VAL A 34 -19.80 18.20 -2.77
C VAL A 34 -19.16 18.74 -1.51
N VAL A 35 -19.48 18.11 -0.40
CA VAL A 35 -18.96 18.41 0.93
C VAL A 35 -17.83 17.45 1.23
N SER A 36 -16.65 18.00 1.50
CA SER A 36 -15.48 17.25 1.98
C SER A 36 -15.15 17.74 3.39
N VAL A 37 -15.24 16.84 4.38
CA VAL A 37 -15.00 17.17 5.80
C VAL A 37 -13.87 16.29 6.31
N TYR A 38 -12.83 16.93 6.85
CA TYR A 38 -11.70 16.29 7.50
C TYR A 38 -11.73 16.59 8.99
N ILE A 39 -11.74 15.54 9.81
CA ILE A 39 -11.86 15.62 11.25
C ILE A 39 -10.60 15.01 11.88
N PRO A 40 -9.84 15.79 12.67
CA PRO A 40 -8.64 15.29 13.31
C PRO A 40 -8.96 14.29 14.43
N PRO A 41 -7.99 13.45 14.82
CA PRO A 41 -8.18 12.43 15.84
C PRO A 41 -8.55 13.06 17.18
N LYS A 42 -9.34 12.31 17.97
CA LYS A 42 -9.78 12.68 19.33
C LYS A 42 -10.67 13.92 19.43
N ARG A 43 -11.06 14.56 18.33
CA ARG A 43 -12.01 15.69 18.34
C ARG A 43 -13.43 15.21 18.65
N ILE A 44 -14.22 16.07 19.30
CA ILE A 44 -15.63 15.78 19.62
C ILE A 44 -16.48 16.05 18.38
N ILE A 45 -17.36 15.11 18.02
CA ILE A 45 -18.18 15.22 16.80
C ILE A 45 -19.25 16.31 16.94
N SER A 46 -19.75 16.57 18.16
CA SER A 46 -20.72 17.66 18.41
C SER A 46 -20.24 19.02 17.91
N ASP A 47 -18.96 19.33 18.08
CA ASP A 47 -18.39 20.61 17.65
C ASP A 47 -18.37 20.72 16.13
N ILE A 48 -18.07 19.60 15.44
CA ILE A 48 -18.14 19.52 13.98
C ILE A 48 -19.58 19.64 13.51
N THR A 49 -20.53 18.94 14.15
CA THR A 49 -21.95 19.02 13.82
C THR A 49 -22.50 20.43 13.99
N ASN A 50 -22.11 21.13 15.06
CA ASN A 50 -22.47 22.53 15.27
C ASN A 50 -21.93 23.43 14.16
N ARG A 51 -20.67 23.24 13.76
CA ARG A 51 -20.08 23.97 12.62
C ARG A 51 -20.83 23.69 11.32
N LEU A 52 -21.20 22.43 11.05
CA LEU A 52 -21.99 22.06 9.87
C LEU A 52 -23.40 22.66 9.90
N ASN A 53 -24.04 22.76 11.08
CA ASN A 53 -25.32 23.46 11.24
C ASN A 53 -25.20 24.95 10.93
N THR A 54 -24.10 25.61 11.33
CA THR A 54 -23.83 27.00 10.94
C THR A 54 -23.68 27.13 9.43
N GLN A 55 -22.93 26.23 8.78
CA GLN A 55 -22.76 26.21 7.33
C GLN A 55 -24.09 25.93 6.59
N TYR A 56 -24.96 25.09 7.14
CA TYR A 56 -26.30 24.85 6.62
C TYR A 56 -27.16 26.13 6.65
N ALA A 57 -27.06 26.90 7.73
CA ALA A 57 -27.77 28.18 7.86
C ALA A 57 -27.22 29.24 6.89
N GLU A 58 -25.90 29.32 6.72
CA GLU A 58 -25.26 30.23 5.75
C GLU A 58 -25.66 29.89 4.31
N ALA A 59 -25.75 28.59 3.97
CA ALA A 59 -26.19 28.13 2.66
C ALA A 59 -27.61 28.60 2.29
N ALA A 60 -28.47 28.93 3.26
CA ALA A 60 -29.80 29.48 2.98
C ALA A 60 -29.75 30.82 2.20
N SER A 61 -28.64 31.55 2.31
CA SER A 61 -28.40 32.84 1.66
C SER A 61 -28.05 32.73 0.16
N ILE A 62 -27.84 31.52 -0.35
CA ILE A 62 -27.53 31.28 -1.76
C ILE A 62 -28.75 31.66 -2.63
N LYS A 63 -28.50 32.47 -3.67
CA LYS A 63 -29.56 33.02 -4.55
C LYS A 63 -30.12 31.97 -5.51
N ASP A 64 -29.27 31.10 -6.03
CA ASP A 64 -29.70 30.02 -6.92
C ASP A 64 -30.39 28.91 -6.12
N LYS A 65 -31.67 28.67 -6.43
CA LYS A 65 -32.52 27.71 -5.72
C LYS A 65 -32.02 26.27 -5.88
N ALA A 66 -31.55 25.90 -7.08
CA ALA A 66 -31.08 24.53 -7.35
C ALA A 66 -29.80 24.24 -6.53
N ASN A 67 -28.79 25.09 -6.67
CA ASN A 67 -27.54 25.02 -5.90
C ASN A 67 -27.79 25.03 -4.38
N ARG A 68 -28.63 25.95 -3.89
CA ARG A 68 -28.95 26.03 -2.46
C ARG A 68 -29.49 24.70 -1.91
N THR A 69 -30.39 24.07 -2.65
CA THR A 69 -31.02 22.80 -2.23
C THR A 69 -29.97 21.69 -2.20
N SER A 70 -29.14 21.60 -3.24
CA SER A 70 -28.05 20.61 -3.31
C SER A 70 -27.02 20.75 -2.19
N VAL A 71 -26.61 21.98 -1.84
CA VAL A 71 -25.69 22.24 -0.72
C VAL A 71 -26.31 21.81 0.61
N GLN A 72 -27.57 22.20 0.85
CA GLN A 72 -28.27 21.86 2.07
C GLN A 72 -28.44 20.35 2.23
N GLU A 73 -28.80 19.65 1.15
CA GLU A 73 -28.88 18.19 1.15
C GLU A 73 -27.54 17.52 1.43
N ALA A 74 -26.43 18.01 0.84
CA ALA A 74 -25.11 17.46 1.06
C ALA A 74 -24.63 17.63 2.51
N ILE A 75 -24.85 18.82 3.10
CA ILE A 75 -24.52 19.08 4.51
C ILE A 75 -25.38 18.22 5.44
N GLN A 76 -26.68 18.10 5.16
CA GLN A 76 -27.59 17.27 5.95
C GLN A 76 -27.20 15.79 5.89
N ALA A 77 -26.78 15.30 4.72
CA ALA A 77 -26.25 13.95 4.55
C ALA A 77 -24.97 13.74 5.37
N ALA A 78 -24.04 14.69 5.38
CA ALA A 78 -22.82 14.64 6.18
C ALA A 78 -23.14 14.58 7.69
N ILE A 79 -24.08 15.42 8.17
CA ILE A 79 -24.52 15.40 9.57
C ILE A 79 -25.13 14.04 9.93
N LEU A 80 -25.99 13.49 9.08
CA LEU A 80 -26.62 12.19 9.30
C LEU A 80 -25.57 11.07 9.42
N ARG A 81 -24.55 11.10 8.57
CA ARG A 81 -23.44 10.14 8.57
C ARG A 81 -22.52 10.26 9.79
N LEU A 82 -22.44 11.44 10.40
CA LEU A 82 -21.66 11.67 11.62
C LEU A 82 -22.38 11.25 12.91
N ARG A 83 -23.72 11.13 12.91
CA ARG A 83 -24.50 10.77 14.12
C ARG A 83 -24.06 9.49 14.85
N PRO A 84 -23.62 8.41 14.20
CA PRO A 84 -23.16 7.21 14.90
C PRO A 84 -21.89 7.42 15.73
N TYR A 85 -21.14 8.50 15.47
CA TYR A 85 -19.86 8.77 16.11
C TYR A 85 -20.01 9.82 17.20
N ASN A 86 -19.75 9.44 18.46
CA ASN A 86 -19.68 10.41 19.56
C ASN A 86 -18.35 11.19 19.56
N LYS A 87 -17.26 10.51 19.20
CA LYS A 87 -15.90 11.04 19.15
C LYS A 87 -15.21 10.55 17.89
N ALA A 88 -14.35 11.37 17.30
CA ALA A 88 -13.53 10.94 16.18
C ALA A 88 -12.61 9.78 16.63
N PRO A 89 -12.44 8.73 15.80
CA PRO A 89 -11.60 7.60 16.13
C PRO A 89 -10.11 8.00 16.15
N ASN A 90 -9.23 7.06 16.47
CA ASN A 90 -7.83 7.34 16.79
C ASN A 90 -7.03 7.92 15.62
N ASN A 91 -7.43 7.64 14.38
CA ASN A 91 -6.79 8.18 13.17
C ASN A 91 -7.55 9.36 12.56
N GLY A 92 -8.64 9.81 13.18
CA GLY A 92 -9.50 10.86 12.61
C GLY A 92 -10.57 10.29 11.68
N LEU A 93 -11.36 11.16 11.07
CA LEU A 93 -12.51 10.77 10.26
C LEU A 93 -12.61 11.67 9.03
N VAL A 94 -12.86 11.07 7.87
CA VAL A 94 -13.08 11.82 6.62
C VAL A 94 -14.46 11.48 6.08
N VAL A 95 -15.21 12.51 5.68
CA VAL A 95 -16.56 12.38 5.15
C VAL A 95 -16.64 13.08 3.80
N PHE A 96 -17.05 12.34 2.78
CA PHE A 96 -17.38 12.86 1.46
C PHE A 96 -18.87 12.67 1.22
N CYS A 97 -19.58 13.76 0.99
CA CYS A 97 -21.02 13.74 0.73
C CYS A 97 -21.36 14.63 -0.45
N GLY A 98 -22.27 14.21 -1.31
CA GLY A 98 -22.81 15.06 -2.36
C GLY A 98 -23.59 14.31 -3.41
N ILE A 99 -24.04 15.04 -4.42
CA ILE A 99 -24.83 14.50 -5.52
C ILE A 99 -23.98 14.61 -6.78
N VAL A 100 -23.76 13.49 -7.44
CA VAL A 100 -23.00 13.42 -8.70
C VAL A 100 -23.89 12.92 -9.83
N GLN A 101 -23.57 13.28 -11.06
CA GLN A 101 -24.26 12.71 -12.21
C GLN A 101 -23.72 11.32 -12.52
N GLN A 102 -24.62 10.39 -12.79
CA GLN A 102 -24.25 9.05 -13.23
C GLN A 102 -23.72 9.09 -14.68
N ALA A 103 -22.78 8.20 -15.01
CA ALA A 103 -22.13 8.14 -16.32
C ALA A 103 -23.10 8.00 -17.50
N ASP A 104 -24.28 7.39 -17.29
CA ASP A 104 -25.32 7.19 -18.32
C ASP A 104 -26.19 8.43 -18.58
N GLY A 105 -25.93 9.55 -17.90
CA GLY A 105 -26.68 10.81 -18.06
C GLY A 105 -28.17 10.75 -17.65
N LYS A 106 -28.64 9.61 -17.13
CA LYS A 106 -30.06 9.35 -16.79
C LYS A 106 -30.35 9.32 -15.28
N GLY A 107 -29.56 9.98 -14.45
CA GLY A 107 -29.87 10.08 -13.02
C GLY A 107 -28.86 10.85 -12.17
N GLU A 108 -29.34 11.26 -11.00
CA GLU A 108 -28.53 11.80 -9.90
C GLU A 108 -28.17 10.67 -8.92
N LYS A 109 -26.88 10.49 -8.65
CA LYS A 109 -26.38 9.52 -7.67
C LYS A 109 -25.95 10.26 -6.40
N LYS A 110 -26.54 9.89 -5.27
CA LYS A 110 -26.13 10.40 -3.94
C LYS A 110 -24.93 9.60 -3.44
N ILE A 111 -23.83 10.29 -3.20
CA ILE A 111 -22.58 9.72 -2.66
C ILE A 111 -22.45 10.15 -1.23
N SER A 112 -22.22 9.18 -0.36
CA SER A 112 -21.99 9.41 1.06
C SER A 112 -21.01 8.36 1.58
N VAL A 113 -19.74 8.73 1.60
CA VAL A 113 -18.64 7.88 2.03
C VAL A 113 -18.08 8.43 3.34
N VAL A 114 -17.93 7.54 4.32
CA VAL A 114 -17.26 7.82 5.58
C VAL A 114 -16.09 6.86 5.67
N ILE A 115 -14.89 7.39 5.91
CA ILE A 115 -13.68 6.59 6.00
C ILE A 115 -12.85 7.03 7.22
N GLU A 116 -12.36 6.04 7.95
CA GLU A 116 -11.28 6.23 8.91
C GLU A 116 -9.96 5.97 8.17
N PRO A 117 -9.04 6.95 8.09
CA PRO A 117 -7.75 6.74 7.44
C PRO A 117 -6.88 5.76 8.25
N TYR A 118 -5.99 5.04 7.57
CA TYR A 118 -5.05 4.10 8.20
C TYR A 118 -3.91 4.79 8.99
N ARG A 119 -3.80 6.13 8.86
CA ARG A 119 -2.86 6.99 9.59
C ARG A 119 -3.58 8.25 10.08
N PRO A 120 -3.16 8.82 11.21
CA PRO A 120 -3.79 10.01 11.76
C PRO A 120 -3.65 11.22 10.83
N LEU A 121 -4.72 11.99 10.71
CA LEU A 121 -4.76 13.29 10.03
C LEU A 121 -4.89 14.41 11.06
N ASP A 122 -3.92 15.32 11.15
CA ASP A 122 -3.96 16.43 12.12
C ASP A 122 -4.78 17.64 11.65
N LEU A 123 -5.31 17.59 10.43
CA LEU A 123 -5.96 18.73 9.77
C LEU A 123 -7.48 18.71 9.96
N SER A 124 -8.05 19.87 10.27
CA SER A 124 -9.49 20.10 10.35
C SER A 124 -9.96 20.96 9.18
N LEU A 125 -10.40 20.34 8.09
CA LEU A 125 -10.81 21.04 6.86
C LEU A 125 -12.29 20.83 6.56
N TYR A 126 -12.91 21.84 5.95
CA TYR A 126 -14.27 21.79 5.43
C TYR A 126 -14.27 22.50 4.08
N PHE A 127 -14.72 21.79 3.05
CA PHE A 127 -14.87 22.33 1.70
C PHE A 127 -16.27 22.02 1.16
N CYS A 128 -16.81 22.97 0.41
CA CYS A 128 -18.08 22.87 -0.28
C CYS A 128 -17.89 23.39 -1.70
N ASP A 129 -17.35 22.54 -2.57
CA ASP A 129 -16.90 22.89 -3.92
C ASP A 129 -17.52 21.95 -4.96
N PRO A 130 -17.33 22.21 -6.27
CA PRO A 130 -17.78 21.31 -7.33
C PRO A 130 -16.96 20.00 -7.42
N GLN A 131 -15.83 19.88 -6.72
CA GLN A 131 -14.97 18.69 -6.76
C GLN A 131 -14.64 18.20 -5.36
N PHE A 132 -14.48 16.89 -5.21
CA PHE A 132 -14.06 16.30 -3.94
C PHE A 132 -12.58 16.63 -3.68
N HIS A 133 -12.31 17.28 -2.56
CA HIS A 133 -10.94 17.60 -2.14
C HIS A 133 -10.32 16.36 -1.53
N VAL A 134 -9.53 15.63 -2.32
CA VAL A 134 -8.87 14.36 -1.93
C VAL A 134 -7.36 14.52 -1.69
N GLU A 135 -6.85 15.76 -1.72
CA GLU A 135 -5.42 16.07 -1.66
C GLU A 135 -4.76 15.53 -0.39
N GLU A 136 -5.42 15.71 0.77
CA GLU A 136 -4.91 15.23 2.06
C GLU A 136 -4.83 13.71 2.14
N LEU A 137 -5.82 13.00 1.58
CA LEU A 137 -5.78 11.53 1.50
C LEU A 137 -4.70 11.05 0.54
N ARG A 138 -4.45 11.79 -0.54
CA ARG A 138 -3.35 11.50 -1.47
C ARG A 138 -2.00 11.73 -0.82
N ALA A 139 -1.87 12.75 0.03
CA ALA A 139 -0.66 12.98 0.80
C ALA A 139 -0.35 11.81 1.72
N LEU A 140 -1.36 11.21 2.37
CA LEU A 140 -1.18 10.01 3.21
C LEU A 140 -0.58 8.83 2.43
N LEU A 141 -1.02 8.59 1.19
CA LEU A 141 -0.50 7.52 0.34
C LEU A 141 0.99 7.67 -0.02
N ASN A 142 1.50 8.91 0.00
CA ASN A 142 2.89 9.20 -0.40
C ASN A 142 3.90 9.10 0.75
N ILE A 143 3.46 8.78 1.98
CA ILE A 143 4.34 8.69 3.14
C ILE A 143 4.96 7.28 3.16
N ASP A 144 5.89 7.03 2.25
CA ASP A 144 6.80 5.89 2.33
C ASP A 144 7.68 6.04 3.59
N PRO A 145 8.07 4.94 4.27
CA PRO A 145 9.02 5.01 5.38
C PRO A 145 10.37 5.54 4.89
N PRO A 146 11.08 6.36 5.70
CA PRO A 146 12.33 6.98 5.27
C PRO A 146 13.44 5.94 5.09
N PHE A 147 14.35 6.22 4.15
CA PHE A 147 15.62 5.52 3.99
C PHE A 147 16.74 6.32 4.63
N GLY A 148 17.64 5.64 5.32
CA GLY A 148 18.81 6.24 5.94
C GLY A 148 20.01 6.25 4.99
N PHE A 149 20.77 7.33 5.02
CA PHE A 149 22.03 7.48 4.28
C PHE A 149 23.14 7.81 5.27
N ILE A 150 24.22 7.02 5.21
CA ILE A 150 25.46 7.31 5.90
C ILE A 150 26.52 7.58 4.85
N ILE A 151 27.03 8.80 4.85
CA ILE A 151 28.10 9.24 3.97
C ILE A 151 29.34 9.31 4.80
N MET A 152 30.34 8.51 4.43
CA MET A 152 31.65 8.55 5.04
C MET A 152 32.67 9.11 4.07
N ASP A 153 33.39 10.13 4.53
CA ASP A 153 34.56 10.64 3.86
C ASP A 153 35.74 10.70 4.85
N GLY A 154 36.95 10.89 4.31
CA GLY A 154 38.15 11.05 5.12
C GLY A 154 38.18 12.34 5.94
N ASN A 155 37.35 13.33 5.57
CA ASN A 155 37.26 14.64 6.22
C ASN A 155 36.05 14.77 7.15
N GLY A 156 35.12 13.82 7.15
CA GLY A 156 33.88 13.92 7.91
C GLY A 156 32.82 12.91 7.49
N SER A 157 31.74 12.85 8.26
CA SER A 157 30.60 11.99 7.99
C SER A 157 29.28 12.75 8.08
N LEU A 158 28.31 12.34 7.25
CA LEU A 158 26.98 12.93 7.16
C LEU A 158 25.92 11.84 7.26
N PHE A 159 24.93 12.07 8.11
CA PHE A 159 23.78 11.21 8.35
C PHE A 159 22.53 11.93 7.87
N ALA A 160 21.80 11.32 6.95
CA ALA A 160 20.58 11.88 6.38
C ALA A 160 19.48 10.83 6.27
N THR A 161 18.25 11.29 6.23
CA THR A 161 17.07 10.51 5.88
C THR A 161 16.44 11.08 4.63
N ILE A 162 15.97 10.18 3.76
CA ILE A 162 15.27 10.53 2.54
C ILE A 162 13.91 9.87 2.55
N GLN A 163 12.90 10.69 2.30
CA GLN A 163 11.52 10.26 2.25
C GLN A 163 10.88 10.84 0.99
N GLY A 164 10.61 9.97 0.01
CA GLY A 164 10.19 10.40 -1.32
C GLY A 164 11.18 11.38 -1.93
N ASN A 165 10.74 12.61 -2.21
CA ASN A 165 11.58 13.68 -2.76
C ASN A 165 12.19 14.60 -1.68
N SER A 166 11.85 14.39 -0.40
CA SER A 166 12.36 15.21 0.70
C SER A 166 13.66 14.61 1.25
N LYS A 167 14.69 15.45 1.36
CA LYS A 167 15.97 15.12 2.01
C LYS A 167 16.08 15.88 3.32
N GLN A 168 16.42 15.16 4.40
CA GLN A 168 16.63 15.74 5.72
C GLN A 168 18.00 15.31 6.24
N ILE A 169 18.86 16.28 6.55
CA ILE A 169 20.17 16.02 7.16
C ILE A 169 19.96 15.99 8.67
N ILE A 170 20.20 14.84 9.30
CA ILE A 170 20.00 14.67 10.74
C ILE A 170 21.22 15.20 11.49
N LYS A 171 22.41 14.80 11.05
CA LYS A 171 23.67 15.12 11.74
C LYS A 171 24.84 15.06 10.78
N SER A 172 25.78 15.98 10.93
CA SER A 172 27.07 15.95 10.27
C SER A 172 28.16 16.29 11.27
N PHE A 173 29.36 15.74 11.07
CA PHE A 173 30.55 16.16 11.80
C PHE A 173 31.81 15.92 11.00
N ASP A 174 32.78 16.80 11.19
CA ASP A 174 34.08 16.75 10.52
C ASP A 174 35.13 16.02 11.38
N VAL A 175 36.10 15.43 10.71
CA VAL A 175 37.21 14.68 11.31
C VAL A 175 38.50 14.94 10.55
N ASP A 176 39.58 15.20 11.27
CA ASP A 176 40.92 15.32 10.70
C ASP A 176 41.72 14.01 10.91
N LEU A 177 41.79 13.21 9.84
CA LEU A 177 42.51 11.94 9.82
C LEU A 177 43.94 12.12 9.30
N PRO A 178 44.96 11.56 9.98
CA PRO A 178 46.35 11.67 9.54
C PRO A 178 46.54 10.98 8.19
N LYS A 179 47.15 11.69 7.24
CA LYS A 179 47.38 11.22 5.86
C LYS A 179 48.46 10.15 5.79
N LYS A 180 48.49 9.41 4.67
CA LYS A 180 49.48 8.35 4.46
C LYS A 180 50.80 9.04 4.14
N HIS A 181 51.83 8.79 4.93
CA HIS A 181 53.16 9.31 4.68
C HIS A 181 54.01 8.23 4.00
N ASN A 182 54.61 8.56 2.86
CA ASN A 182 55.55 7.69 2.13
C ASN A 182 57.02 7.97 2.50
N LYS A 183 57.26 8.82 3.49
CA LYS A 183 58.63 9.13 3.96
C LYS A 183 59.10 7.99 4.89
N GLY A 184 60.16 7.30 4.48
CA GLY A 184 60.76 6.19 5.23
C GLY A 184 61.47 6.65 6.53
N GLY A 185 61.73 5.70 7.42
CA GLY A 185 62.46 5.92 8.68
C GLY A 185 61.96 5.04 9.84
N GLN A 186 62.67 5.06 10.98
CA GLN A 186 62.33 4.27 12.18
C GLN A 186 60.94 4.59 12.74
N SER A 187 60.47 5.83 12.57
CA SER A 187 59.15 6.28 13.03
C SER A 187 57.99 5.93 12.08
N SER A 188 58.25 5.38 10.88
CA SER A 188 57.22 5.07 9.88
C SER A 188 56.13 4.12 10.42
N VAL A 189 56.53 3.07 11.13
CA VAL A 189 55.60 2.09 11.75
C VAL A 189 54.72 2.75 12.82
N ARG A 190 55.28 3.67 13.61
CA ARG A 190 54.53 4.42 14.63
C ARG A 190 53.45 5.30 13.99
N PHE A 191 53.78 6.03 12.92
CA PHE A 191 52.80 6.87 12.21
C PHE A 191 51.71 6.04 11.54
N ALA A 192 52.04 4.87 11.00
CA ALA A 192 51.06 3.94 10.46
C ALA A 192 50.10 3.44 11.56
N ARG A 193 50.62 3.09 12.74
CA ARG A 193 49.80 2.67 13.90
C ARG A 193 48.86 3.78 14.36
N LEU A 194 49.36 5.00 14.57
CA LEU A 194 48.54 6.16 14.96
C LEU A 194 47.43 6.46 13.94
N ARG A 195 47.71 6.26 12.66
CA ARG A 195 46.72 6.41 11.59
C ARG A 195 45.62 5.36 11.68
N MET A 196 45.97 4.08 11.87
CA MET A 196 44.98 3.01 12.01
C MET A 196 44.14 3.17 13.28
N GLU A 197 44.75 3.61 14.38
CA GLU A 197 44.06 3.87 15.64
C GLU A 197 43.04 5.02 15.50
N LYS A 198 43.42 6.14 14.88
CA LYS A 198 42.49 7.24 14.60
C LYS A 198 41.36 6.82 13.66
N ARG A 199 41.64 5.99 12.64
CA ARG A 199 40.61 5.45 11.74
C ARG A 199 39.62 4.55 12.48
N HIS A 200 40.11 3.70 13.38
CA HIS A 200 39.27 2.84 14.21
C HIS A 200 38.37 3.66 15.14
N ASN A 201 38.91 4.70 15.78
CA ASN A 201 38.13 5.60 16.62
C ASN A 201 37.08 6.38 15.81
N TYR A 202 37.41 6.77 14.58
CA TYR A 202 36.45 7.39 13.66
C TYR A 202 35.31 6.44 13.32
N LEU A 203 35.60 5.19 12.92
CA LEU A 203 34.58 4.17 12.66
C LEU A 203 33.67 3.96 13.87
N ARG A 204 34.23 3.84 15.07
CA ARG A 204 33.44 3.71 16.31
C ARG A 204 32.49 4.89 16.50
N LYS A 205 32.98 6.12 16.35
CA LYS A 205 32.16 7.33 16.48
C LYS A 205 31.03 7.37 15.45
N VAL A 206 31.28 6.94 14.22
CA VAL A 206 30.25 6.83 13.17
C VAL A 206 29.19 5.80 13.57
N CYS A 207 29.58 4.60 14.03
CA CYS A 207 28.63 3.57 14.46
C CYS A 207 27.73 4.02 15.62
N GLU A 208 28.31 4.67 16.64
CA GLU A 208 27.55 5.21 17.77
C GLU A 208 26.58 6.31 17.33
N THR A 209 27.01 7.16 16.40
CA THR A 209 26.16 8.22 15.83
C THR A 209 25.03 7.61 14.98
N ALA A 210 25.32 6.58 14.18
CA ALA A 210 24.32 5.86 13.39
C ALA A 210 23.21 5.27 14.28
N THR A 211 23.61 4.65 15.39
CA THR A 211 22.69 4.08 16.39
C THR A 211 21.78 5.17 16.97
N THR A 212 22.34 6.32 17.32
CA THR A 212 21.58 7.46 17.87
C THR A 212 20.60 8.07 16.85
N CYS A 213 20.97 8.10 15.57
CA CYS A 213 20.17 8.71 14.51
C CYS A 213 19.08 7.78 13.95
N PHE A 214 19.38 6.48 13.84
CA PHE A 214 18.53 5.53 13.12
C PHE A 214 17.77 4.55 14.03
N ILE A 215 17.98 4.61 15.35
CA ILE A 215 17.23 3.79 16.30
C ILE A 215 16.46 4.71 17.25
N SER A 216 15.14 4.57 17.24
CA SER A 216 14.23 5.24 18.16
C SER A 216 13.38 4.18 18.87
N GLU A 217 13.23 4.27 20.19
CA GLU A 217 12.42 3.32 20.96
C GLU A 217 12.78 1.84 20.71
N ASP A 218 14.08 1.52 20.70
CA ASP A 218 14.61 0.17 20.49
C ASP A 218 14.31 -0.46 19.10
N ARG A 219 13.82 0.33 18.16
CA ARG A 219 13.51 -0.10 16.78
C ARG A 219 14.15 0.81 15.73
N PRO A 220 14.60 0.26 14.59
CA PRO A 220 15.04 1.07 13.47
C PRO A 220 13.90 1.97 12.97
N ASN A 221 14.19 3.26 12.79
CA ASN A 221 13.23 4.24 12.26
C ASN A 221 13.19 4.29 10.72
N VAL A 222 14.17 3.66 10.06
CA VAL A 222 14.32 3.60 8.61
C VAL A 222 14.02 2.21 8.07
N LYS A 223 13.44 2.15 6.85
CA LYS A 223 13.17 0.87 6.16
C LYS A 223 14.43 0.22 5.62
N GLY A 224 15.45 1.02 5.35
CA GLY A 224 16.77 0.51 5.02
C GLY A 224 17.82 1.62 4.99
N LEU A 225 19.07 1.19 4.85
CA LEU A 225 20.25 2.00 5.04
C LEU A 225 21.17 1.87 3.82
N VAL A 226 21.62 3.00 3.31
CA VAL A 226 22.64 3.07 2.26
C VAL A 226 23.94 3.57 2.88
N LEU A 227 25.01 2.81 2.69
CA LEU A 227 26.35 3.21 3.11
C LEU A 227 27.09 3.74 1.89
N ALA A 228 27.37 5.04 1.86
CA ALA A 228 28.10 5.66 0.77
C ALA A 228 29.43 6.21 1.29
N GLY A 229 30.48 6.11 0.49
CA GLY A 229 31.75 6.72 0.85
C GLY A 229 32.80 6.58 -0.22
N SER A 230 33.89 7.31 -0.02
CA SER A 230 35.10 7.17 -0.82
C SER A 230 35.99 6.07 -0.23
N ALA A 231 36.54 5.20 -1.09
CA ALA A 231 37.42 4.09 -0.71
C ALA A 231 36.78 3.04 0.23
N ASP A 232 37.61 2.21 0.85
CA ASP A 232 37.19 1.02 1.62
C ASP A 232 36.54 1.33 2.98
N PHE A 233 36.47 2.59 3.39
CA PHE A 233 35.98 2.99 4.71
C PHE A 233 34.54 2.50 4.98
N LYS A 234 33.68 2.53 3.97
CA LYS A 234 32.30 2.03 4.06
C LYS A 234 32.21 0.50 4.18
N ASN A 235 33.16 -0.23 3.59
CA ASN A 235 33.26 -1.69 3.69
C ASN A 235 33.70 -2.07 5.11
N ASP A 236 34.68 -1.33 5.65
CA ASP A 236 35.10 -1.46 7.04
C ASP A 236 33.95 -1.16 8.01
N LEU A 237 33.11 -0.17 7.71
CA LEU A 237 31.92 0.13 8.51
C LEU A 237 30.92 -1.04 8.51
N ALA A 238 30.58 -1.55 7.32
CA ALA A 238 29.63 -2.64 7.15
C ALA A 238 30.09 -3.93 7.85
N GLY A 239 31.39 -4.24 7.80
CA GLY A 239 31.98 -5.40 8.47
C GLY A 239 32.36 -5.18 9.94
N SER A 240 32.18 -3.97 10.48
CA SER A 240 32.62 -3.66 11.84
C SER A 240 31.74 -4.32 12.90
N GLN A 241 32.37 -4.80 13.97
CA GLN A 241 31.67 -5.34 15.14
C GLN A 241 30.97 -4.27 15.99
N PHE A 242 31.33 -3.00 15.79
CA PHE A 242 30.74 -1.87 16.52
C PHE A 242 29.42 -1.41 15.91
N PHE A 243 29.13 -1.83 14.69
CA PHE A 243 27.87 -1.49 14.05
C PHE A 243 26.73 -2.30 14.69
N ASP A 244 25.61 -1.63 14.98
CA ASP A 244 24.48 -2.27 15.66
C ASP A 244 23.94 -3.43 14.82
N LYS A 245 23.76 -4.60 15.44
CA LYS A 245 23.27 -5.82 14.80
C LYS A 245 21.88 -5.65 14.19
N ARG A 246 21.08 -4.69 14.66
CA ARG A 246 19.75 -4.39 14.13
C ARG A 246 19.81 -3.57 12.85
N LEU A 247 20.85 -2.76 12.67
CA LEU A 247 21.05 -1.95 11.47
C LEU A 247 21.79 -2.73 10.37
N GLN A 248 22.61 -3.72 10.73
CA GLN A 248 23.29 -4.61 9.78
C GLN A 248 22.36 -5.23 8.71
N PRO A 249 21.23 -5.89 9.05
CA PRO A 249 20.34 -6.48 8.06
C PRO A 249 19.57 -5.44 7.23
N LEU A 250 19.59 -4.17 7.65
CA LEU A 250 18.93 -3.08 6.94
C LEU A 250 19.85 -2.42 5.89
N ILE A 251 21.11 -2.83 5.79
CA ILE A 251 22.03 -2.32 4.76
C ILE A 251 21.55 -2.84 3.39
N ILE A 252 21.08 -1.93 2.54
CA ILE A 252 20.57 -2.24 1.20
C ILE A 252 21.74 -2.30 0.22
N SER A 253 22.55 -1.25 0.20
CA SER A 253 23.62 -1.09 -0.77
C SER A 253 24.79 -0.32 -0.18
N VAL A 254 25.97 -0.63 -0.70
CA VAL A 254 27.22 0.05 -0.38
C VAL A 254 27.71 0.74 -1.65
N VAL A 255 27.68 2.07 -1.67
CA VAL A 255 27.88 2.87 -2.90
C VAL A 255 29.21 3.61 -2.87
N ASP A 256 29.95 3.56 -3.97
CA ASP A 256 31.16 4.37 -4.20
C ASP A 256 30.77 5.77 -4.68
N ILE A 257 31.23 6.79 -3.96
CA ILE A 257 31.02 8.20 -4.31
C ILE A 257 32.35 8.93 -4.37
N ASN A 258 32.41 9.96 -5.22
CA ASN A 258 33.64 10.72 -5.47
C ASN A 258 33.83 11.87 -4.48
N TYR A 259 32.73 12.39 -3.93
CA TYR A 259 32.72 13.55 -3.04
C TYR A 259 32.03 13.21 -1.72
N GLY A 260 32.51 13.78 -0.61
CA GLY A 260 31.85 13.70 0.68
C GLY A 260 30.76 14.76 0.89
N GLY A 261 30.14 14.75 2.07
CA GLY A 261 29.17 15.76 2.50
C GLY A 261 27.88 15.76 1.67
N GLU A 262 27.28 16.94 1.49
CA GLU A 262 25.98 17.08 0.81
C GLU A 262 26.04 16.77 -0.70
N GLN A 263 27.17 17.04 -1.35
CA GLN A 263 27.36 16.70 -2.76
C GLN A 263 27.44 15.18 -2.94
N GLY A 264 28.15 14.50 -2.04
CA GLY A 264 28.14 13.05 -1.92
C GLY A 264 26.75 12.47 -1.69
N LEU A 265 25.90 13.18 -0.94
CA LEU A 265 24.52 12.73 -0.68
C LEU A 265 23.74 12.66 -1.97
N ASN A 266 23.72 13.76 -2.75
CA ASN A 266 22.98 13.79 -4.00
C ASN A 266 23.46 12.70 -4.98
N GLN A 267 24.78 12.43 -5.03
CA GLN A 267 25.34 11.36 -5.85
C GLN A 267 24.92 9.97 -5.35
N ALA A 268 25.01 9.72 -4.05
CA ALA A 268 24.59 8.46 -3.44
C ALA A 268 23.12 8.17 -3.69
N VAL A 269 22.26 9.20 -3.64
CA VAL A 269 20.83 9.07 -3.97
C VAL A 269 20.66 8.58 -5.40
N GLN A 270 21.29 9.24 -6.37
CA GLN A 270 21.16 8.87 -7.79
C GLN A 270 21.58 7.43 -8.05
N LEU A 271 22.72 7.01 -7.50
CA LEU A 271 23.23 5.64 -7.67
C LEU A 271 22.40 4.59 -6.94
N SER A 272 21.72 4.95 -5.85
CA SER A 272 20.94 4.00 -5.05
C SER A 272 19.47 3.91 -5.47
N GLN A 273 19.00 4.72 -6.42
CA GLN A 273 17.59 4.76 -6.84
C GLN A 273 17.05 3.38 -7.21
N GLU A 274 17.83 2.61 -7.99
CA GLU A 274 17.44 1.28 -8.44
C GLU A 274 17.30 0.30 -7.26
N SER A 275 18.32 0.22 -6.39
CA SER A 275 18.30 -0.65 -5.21
C SER A 275 17.20 -0.27 -4.20
N LEU A 276 16.88 1.02 -4.08
CA LEU A 276 15.81 1.49 -3.20
C LEU A 276 14.41 1.11 -3.72
N LEU A 277 14.21 1.12 -5.05
CA LEU A 277 12.97 0.66 -5.67
C LEU A 277 12.76 -0.83 -5.42
N GLU A 278 13.81 -1.65 -5.56
CA GLU A 278 13.74 -3.09 -5.27
C GLU A 278 13.30 -3.36 -3.82
N VAL A 279 13.77 -2.56 -2.85
CA VAL A 279 13.40 -2.71 -1.43
C VAL A 279 11.92 -2.47 -1.17
N LYS A 280 11.25 -1.69 -2.02
CA LYS A 280 9.79 -1.58 -1.97
C LYS A 280 9.13 -2.94 -2.20
N TYR A 281 9.69 -3.72 -3.12
CA TYR A 281 9.14 -4.98 -3.62
C TYR A 281 9.79 -6.25 -3.06
N ILE A 282 10.78 -6.17 -2.15
CA ILE A 282 11.43 -7.37 -1.56
C ILE A 282 10.43 -8.35 -0.96
N ARG A 283 9.37 -7.85 -0.29
CA ARG A 283 8.34 -8.72 0.29
C ARG A 283 7.54 -9.46 -0.78
N GLU A 284 7.12 -8.73 -1.82
CA GLU A 284 6.43 -9.30 -2.98
C GLU A 284 7.30 -10.35 -3.65
N LYS A 285 8.58 -10.03 -3.89
CA LYS A 285 9.57 -10.95 -4.47
C LYS A 285 9.75 -12.20 -3.63
N ASN A 286 9.89 -12.08 -2.32
CA ASN A 286 10.06 -13.24 -1.44
C ASN A 286 8.81 -14.12 -1.41
N LEU A 287 7.61 -13.52 -1.43
CA LEU A 287 6.35 -14.25 -1.41
C LEU A 287 6.10 -14.99 -2.73
N VAL A 288 6.26 -14.30 -3.86
CA VAL A 288 6.16 -14.91 -5.19
C VAL A 288 7.29 -15.92 -5.43
N GLY A 289 8.49 -15.66 -4.91
CA GLY A 289 9.60 -16.60 -4.92
C GLY A 289 9.25 -17.90 -4.18
N GLN A 290 8.69 -17.82 -2.98
CA GLN A 290 8.19 -19.00 -2.25
C GLN A 290 7.08 -19.73 -3.02
N PHE A 291 6.24 -18.99 -3.74
CA PHE A 291 5.20 -19.56 -4.59
C PHE A 291 5.80 -20.38 -5.74
N PHE A 292 6.77 -19.82 -6.48
CA PHE A 292 7.46 -20.53 -7.55
C PHE A 292 8.29 -21.70 -7.04
N GLU A 293 8.98 -21.56 -5.90
CA GLU A 293 9.71 -22.68 -5.30
C GLU A 293 8.81 -23.88 -4.96
N ASN A 294 7.56 -23.63 -4.55
CA ASN A 294 6.62 -24.70 -4.23
C ASN A 294 6.06 -25.39 -5.48
N ILE A 295 5.99 -24.67 -6.61
CA ILE A 295 5.69 -25.22 -7.93
C ILE A 295 6.88 -26.06 -8.40
N ASP A 296 8.10 -25.52 -8.37
CA ASP A 296 9.31 -26.21 -8.83
C ASP A 296 9.60 -27.50 -8.05
N LYS A 297 9.18 -27.56 -6.78
CA LYS A 297 9.34 -28.73 -5.89
C LYS A 297 8.15 -29.70 -5.96
N ASP A 298 7.12 -29.45 -6.78
CA ASP A 298 5.90 -30.26 -6.91
C ASP A 298 5.24 -30.63 -5.58
N THR A 299 5.23 -29.69 -4.64
CA THR A 299 4.72 -29.92 -3.27
C THR A 299 3.21 -30.16 -3.23
N GLY A 300 2.47 -29.68 -4.24
CA GLY A 300 1.00 -29.69 -4.27
C GLY A 300 0.37 -28.78 -3.20
N LEU A 301 1.12 -27.82 -2.65
CA LEU A 301 0.67 -26.87 -1.63
C LEU A 301 0.29 -25.51 -2.21
N VAL A 302 0.18 -25.40 -3.52
CA VAL A 302 -0.10 -24.14 -4.23
C VAL A 302 -1.30 -24.35 -5.14
N VAL A 303 -2.12 -23.31 -5.24
CA VAL A 303 -3.22 -23.21 -6.21
C VAL A 303 -2.99 -21.98 -7.06
N TYR A 304 -3.33 -22.09 -8.35
CA TYR A 304 -3.30 -20.99 -9.30
C TYR A 304 -4.49 -21.07 -10.23
N GLY A 305 -4.82 -19.95 -10.88
CA GLY A 305 -5.97 -19.86 -11.77
C GLY A 305 -7.22 -19.40 -11.02
N VAL A 306 -8.05 -18.61 -11.70
CA VAL A 306 -9.16 -17.91 -11.02
C VAL A 306 -10.22 -18.87 -10.50
N GLN A 307 -10.61 -19.87 -11.29
CA GLN A 307 -11.64 -20.84 -10.90
C GLN A 307 -11.18 -21.71 -9.72
N ASP A 308 -10.02 -22.35 -9.84
CA ASP A 308 -9.48 -23.25 -8.82
C ASP A 308 -9.16 -22.52 -7.51
N THR A 309 -8.63 -21.30 -7.61
CA THR A 309 -8.37 -20.48 -6.43
C THR A 309 -9.67 -20.09 -5.74
N MET A 310 -10.72 -19.71 -6.48
CA MET A 310 -12.01 -19.35 -5.87
C MET A 310 -12.70 -20.54 -5.21
N ARG A 311 -12.64 -21.74 -5.82
CA ARG A 311 -13.07 -22.98 -5.15
C ARG A 311 -12.29 -23.24 -3.86
N GLY A 312 -10.98 -22.99 -3.89
CA GLY A 312 -10.12 -23.05 -2.69
C GLY A 312 -10.51 -22.06 -1.59
N VAL A 313 -10.97 -20.85 -1.98
CA VAL A 313 -11.48 -19.83 -1.05
C VAL A 313 -12.81 -20.27 -0.44
N GLU A 314 -13.76 -20.76 -1.25
CA GLU A 314 -15.07 -21.21 -0.79
C GLU A 314 -14.99 -22.43 0.12
N SER A 315 -14.06 -23.35 -0.17
CA SER A 315 -13.75 -24.51 0.68
C SER A 315 -12.87 -24.20 1.89
N GLN A 316 -12.43 -22.94 2.07
CA GLN A 316 -11.56 -22.48 3.18
C GLN A 316 -10.24 -23.26 3.31
N THR A 317 -9.73 -23.77 2.19
CA THR A 317 -8.50 -24.58 2.14
C THR A 317 -7.24 -23.75 1.93
N ILE A 318 -7.40 -22.52 1.44
CA ILE A 318 -6.31 -21.57 1.25
C ILE A 318 -5.90 -20.97 2.60
N LYS A 319 -4.59 -20.94 2.83
CA LYS A 319 -3.96 -20.25 3.96
C LYS A 319 -3.70 -18.79 3.60
N THR A 320 -3.01 -18.56 2.50
CA THR A 320 -2.57 -17.23 2.08
C THR A 320 -2.92 -17.04 0.61
N LEU A 321 -3.76 -16.05 0.32
CA LEU A 321 -4.19 -15.70 -1.01
C LEU A 321 -3.31 -14.58 -1.57
N ILE A 322 -2.83 -14.76 -2.79
CA ILE A 322 -2.00 -13.83 -3.52
C ILE A 322 -2.82 -13.27 -4.67
N CYS A 323 -3.01 -11.95 -4.68
CA CYS A 323 -3.77 -11.26 -5.70
C CYS A 323 -2.97 -10.07 -6.25
N VAL A 324 -2.94 -9.93 -7.58
CA VAL A 324 -2.33 -8.75 -8.23
C VAL A 324 -3.32 -7.60 -8.25
N ASP A 325 -2.87 -6.39 -7.92
CA ASP A 325 -3.71 -5.19 -7.84
C ASP A 325 -4.32 -4.76 -9.19
N THR A 326 -3.66 -5.09 -10.31
CA THR A 326 -4.14 -4.84 -11.67
C THR A 326 -5.03 -5.95 -12.25
N LEU A 327 -5.45 -6.93 -11.44
CA LEU A 327 -6.29 -8.04 -11.88
C LEU A 327 -7.65 -7.54 -12.41
N GLN A 328 -7.91 -7.78 -13.71
CA GLN A 328 -9.14 -7.39 -14.39
C GLN A 328 -10.13 -8.55 -14.49
N TYR A 329 -10.60 -9.02 -13.33
CA TYR A 329 -11.65 -10.03 -13.26
C TYR A 329 -12.88 -9.48 -12.55
N LEU A 330 -14.05 -9.79 -13.11
CA LEU A 330 -15.34 -9.48 -12.52
C LEU A 330 -15.97 -10.76 -11.97
N ARG A 331 -16.56 -10.65 -10.79
CA ARG A 331 -17.47 -11.64 -10.21
C ARG A 331 -18.89 -11.26 -10.62
N LEU A 332 -19.52 -12.10 -11.43
CA LEU A 332 -20.88 -11.93 -11.90
C LEU A 332 -21.78 -12.96 -11.22
N GLU A 333 -22.83 -12.49 -10.55
CA GLU A 333 -23.92 -13.38 -10.13
C GLU A 333 -24.94 -13.44 -11.26
N CYS A 334 -25.09 -14.62 -11.84
CA CYS A 334 -25.91 -14.86 -13.01
C CYS A 334 -27.05 -15.82 -12.67
N GLN A 335 -28.21 -15.62 -13.28
CA GLN A 335 -29.33 -16.56 -13.21
C GLN A 335 -29.52 -17.22 -14.58
N SER A 336 -29.56 -18.55 -14.60
CA SER A 336 -29.91 -19.29 -15.82
C SER A 336 -31.37 -19.04 -16.19
N LYS A 337 -31.64 -18.77 -17.47
CA LYS A 337 -33.03 -18.63 -17.95
C LYS A 337 -33.81 -19.93 -17.97
N GLN A 338 -33.12 -21.08 -18.01
CA GLN A 338 -33.77 -22.38 -18.19
C GLN A 338 -34.08 -23.05 -16.86
N THR A 339 -33.19 -22.91 -15.87
CA THR A 339 -33.29 -23.61 -14.57
C THR A 339 -33.54 -22.68 -13.39
N GLU A 340 -33.59 -21.35 -13.60
CA GLU A 340 -33.69 -20.32 -12.55
C GLU A 340 -32.61 -20.40 -11.44
N GLN A 341 -31.63 -21.31 -11.56
CA GLN A 341 -30.53 -21.46 -10.61
C GLN A 341 -29.55 -20.28 -10.71
N LYS A 342 -29.03 -19.88 -9.54
CA LYS A 342 -28.03 -18.83 -9.41
C LYS A 342 -26.64 -19.44 -9.49
N GLN A 343 -25.82 -18.95 -10.42
CA GLN A 343 -24.43 -19.37 -10.57
C GLN A 343 -23.51 -18.15 -10.53
N ILE A 344 -22.34 -18.32 -9.90
CA ILE A 344 -21.29 -17.30 -9.87
C ILE A 344 -20.35 -17.56 -11.04
N LYS A 345 -20.12 -16.56 -11.88
CA LYS A 345 -19.19 -16.64 -13.01
C LYS A 345 -18.10 -15.60 -12.88
N TYR A 346 -16.86 -16.00 -13.19
CA TYR A 346 -15.70 -15.12 -13.19
C TYR A 346 -15.29 -14.83 -14.62
N VAL A 347 -15.35 -13.56 -15.02
CA VAL A 347 -15.09 -13.15 -16.41
C VAL A 347 -13.96 -12.14 -16.46
N LYS A 348 -13.09 -12.27 -17.47
CA LYS A 348 -11.97 -11.36 -17.71
C LYS A 348 -12.45 -10.11 -18.46
N GLY A 349 -12.08 -8.93 -17.98
CA GLY A 349 -12.39 -7.64 -18.60
C GLY A 349 -13.27 -6.74 -17.74
N ASN A 350 -13.43 -5.47 -18.15
CA ASN A 350 -14.12 -4.45 -17.36
C ASN A 350 -15.46 -3.97 -17.96
N GLU A 351 -15.67 -4.18 -19.27
CA GLU A 351 -16.73 -3.57 -20.07
C GLU A 351 -17.68 -4.64 -20.64
N GLY A 352 -18.95 -4.27 -20.88
CA GLY A 352 -19.95 -5.12 -21.56
C GLY A 352 -20.80 -6.05 -20.67
N TYR A 353 -20.55 -6.08 -19.36
CA TYR A 353 -21.27 -6.95 -18.42
C TYR A 353 -22.16 -6.16 -17.45
N GLU A 354 -23.15 -5.45 -17.97
CA GLU A 354 -24.08 -4.71 -17.10
C GLU A 354 -25.19 -5.61 -16.56
N PRO A 355 -25.67 -5.38 -15.32
CA PRO A 355 -26.86 -6.04 -14.79
C PRO A 355 -28.04 -5.95 -15.76
N GLY A 356 -28.66 -7.09 -16.07
CA GLY A 356 -29.73 -7.21 -17.07
C GLY A 356 -29.26 -7.59 -18.47
N THR A 357 -27.95 -7.59 -18.74
CA THR A 357 -27.39 -8.08 -20.01
C THR A 357 -27.39 -9.61 -20.04
N LEU A 358 -27.58 -10.19 -21.24
CA LEU A 358 -27.50 -11.62 -21.46
C LEU A 358 -26.06 -12.03 -21.76
N LEU A 359 -25.57 -13.00 -21.00
CA LEU A 359 -24.36 -13.75 -21.27
C LEU A 359 -24.75 -15.01 -22.04
N GLU A 360 -24.37 -15.07 -23.31
CA GLU A 360 -24.48 -16.27 -24.12
C GLU A 360 -23.16 -17.04 -24.09
N GLU A 361 -23.20 -18.29 -23.66
CA GLU A 361 -22.04 -19.16 -23.70
C GLU A 361 -21.91 -19.88 -25.05
N LYS A 362 -20.71 -20.42 -25.31
CA LYS A 362 -20.41 -21.22 -26.49
C LYS A 362 -21.29 -22.47 -26.63
N ASN A 363 -21.90 -22.90 -25.52
CA ASN A 363 -22.82 -24.04 -25.46
C ASN A 363 -24.28 -23.66 -25.77
N GLY A 364 -24.58 -22.37 -26.00
CA GLY A 364 -25.93 -21.88 -26.32
C GLY A 364 -26.81 -21.54 -25.11
N GLU A 365 -26.30 -21.71 -23.89
CA GLU A 365 -26.99 -21.32 -22.67
C GLU A 365 -26.97 -19.80 -22.46
N GLN A 366 -28.13 -19.26 -22.03
CA GLN A 366 -28.32 -17.84 -21.77
C GLN A 366 -28.45 -17.56 -20.28
N PHE A 367 -27.57 -16.70 -19.77
CA PHE A 367 -27.55 -16.26 -18.39
C PHE A 367 -27.91 -14.77 -18.29
N VAL A 368 -28.76 -14.41 -17.34
CA VAL A 368 -29.06 -13.00 -17.01
C VAL A 368 -28.12 -12.56 -15.88
N ILE A 369 -27.39 -11.47 -16.09
CA ILE A 369 -26.52 -10.88 -15.05
C ILE A 369 -27.40 -10.17 -14.02
N LEU A 370 -27.31 -10.55 -12.75
CA LEU A 370 -28.00 -9.89 -11.64
C LEU A 370 -27.11 -8.85 -10.97
N GLN A 371 -25.88 -9.23 -10.65
CA GLN A 371 -24.94 -8.38 -9.89
C GLN A 371 -23.55 -8.47 -10.50
N LYS A 372 -22.88 -7.32 -10.56
CA LYS A 372 -21.48 -7.18 -11.01
C LYS A 372 -20.64 -6.64 -9.87
N GLU A 373 -19.60 -7.38 -9.53
CA GLU A 373 -18.60 -6.98 -8.54
C GLU A 373 -17.19 -7.14 -9.10
N ASP A 374 -16.27 -6.28 -8.67
CA ASP A 374 -14.85 -6.44 -8.94
C ASP A 374 -14.28 -7.54 -8.04
N LEU A 375 -13.55 -8.51 -8.61
CA LEU A 375 -13.08 -9.67 -7.87
C LEU A 375 -12.09 -9.28 -6.77
N VAL A 376 -11.19 -8.33 -7.05
CA VAL A 376 -10.20 -7.86 -6.07
C VAL A 376 -10.90 -7.16 -4.91
N GLU A 377 -11.94 -6.38 -5.20
CA GLU A 377 -12.74 -5.69 -4.19
C GLU A 377 -13.50 -6.68 -3.31
N HIS A 378 -14.19 -7.64 -3.91
CA HIS A 378 -14.90 -8.69 -3.20
C HIS A 378 -13.98 -9.47 -2.26
N LEU A 379 -12.82 -9.90 -2.76
CA LEU A 379 -11.82 -10.59 -1.94
C LEU A 379 -11.27 -9.69 -0.85
N SER A 380 -11.02 -8.42 -1.14
CA SER A 380 -10.56 -7.45 -0.14
C SER A 380 -11.57 -7.23 0.99
N GLU A 381 -12.87 -7.39 0.75
CA GLU A 381 -13.90 -7.23 1.78
C GLU A 381 -14.14 -8.50 2.58
N LYS A 382 -14.25 -9.64 1.89
CA LYS A 382 -14.67 -10.90 2.49
C LYS A 382 -13.54 -11.82 2.94
N PHE A 383 -12.26 -11.47 2.73
CA PHE A 383 -11.15 -12.35 3.13
C PHE A 383 -11.16 -12.74 4.63
N LYS A 384 -11.64 -11.85 5.51
CA LYS A 384 -11.75 -12.14 6.95
C LYS A 384 -12.80 -13.21 7.23
N ASP A 385 -13.90 -13.22 6.48
CA ASP A 385 -14.98 -14.20 6.62
C ASP A 385 -14.50 -15.60 6.17
N TYR A 386 -13.62 -15.66 5.18
CA TYR A 386 -12.99 -16.90 4.72
C TYR A 386 -11.81 -17.36 5.59
N GLY A 387 -11.36 -16.56 6.56
CA GLY A 387 -10.25 -16.90 7.45
C GLY A 387 -8.91 -17.07 6.72
N LEU A 388 -8.68 -16.32 5.64
CA LEU A 388 -7.46 -16.38 4.83
C LEU A 388 -6.59 -15.13 5.00
N ASP A 389 -5.28 -15.29 4.83
CA ASP A 389 -4.34 -14.16 4.79
C ASP A 389 -4.31 -13.58 3.37
N PHE A 390 -4.87 -12.38 3.18
CA PHE A 390 -4.89 -11.72 1.88
C PHE A 390 -3.63 -10.88 1.65
N GLN A 391 -2.88 -11.19 0.60
CA GLN A 391 -1.71 -10.43 0.17
C GLN A 391 -1.90 -9.86 -1.23
N LEU A 392 -1.85 -8.53 -1.29
CA LEU A 392 -1.91 -7.79 -2.54
C LEU A 392 -0.50 -7.53 -3.06
N ILE A 393 -0.28 -7.80 -4.35
CA ILE A 393 1.00 -7.66 -5.05
C ILE A 393 0.85 -6.72 -6.24
N THR A 394 1.93 -6.07 -6.65
CA THR A 394 1.97 -5.22 -7.84
C THR A 394 2.65 -5.91 -9.03
N ASP A 395 2.28 -5.52 -10.24
CA ASP A 395 2.91 -5.97 -11.48
C ASP A 395 4.22 -5.22 -11.83
N HIS A 396 4.68 -4.32 -10.95
CA HIS A 396 5.90 -3.55 -11.12
C HIS A 396 7.18 -4.36 -10.89
N SER A 397 7.10 -5.41 -10.07
CA SER A 397 8.22 -6.34 -9.86
C SER A 397 8.33 -7.34 -11.03
N VAL A 398 9.55 -7.82 -11.29
CA VAL A 398 9.78 -8.83 -12.34
C VAL A 398 9.01 -10.11 -12.02
N GLU A 399 9.06 -10.53 -10.75
CA GLU A 399 8.36 -11.71 -10.24
C GLU A 399 6.84 -11.52 -10.26
N GLY A 400 6.33 -10.34 -9.89
CA GLY A 400 4.89 -10.02 -9.97
C GLY A 400 4.36 -10.03 -11.41
N ASN A 401 5.14 -9.51 -12.37
CA ASN A 401 4.78 -9.55 -13.79
C ASN A 401 4.78 -11.00 -14.35
N GLN A 402 5.72 -11.84 -13.92
CA GLN A 402 5.72 -13.27 -14.23
C GLN A 402 4.49 -13.96 -13.65
N PHE A 403 4.13 -13.66 -12.40
CA PHE A 403 2.95 -14.21 -11.76
C PHE A 403 1.65 -13.81 -12.48
N MET A 404 1.54 -12.54 -12.90
CA MET A 404 0.40 -12.05 -13.67
C MET A 404 0.26 -12.73 -15.04
N LYS A 405 1.36 -12.83 -15.81
CA LYS A 405 1.34 -13.43 -17.16
C LYS A 405 1.24 -14.95 -17.15
N GLY A 406 1.91 -15.62 -16.21
CA GLY A 406 1.95 -17.08 -16.12
C GLY A 406 0.72 -17.69 -15.45
N PHE A 407 0.22 -17.05 -14.38
CA PHE A 407 -0.80 -17.63 -13.49
C PHE A 407 -2.07 -16.77 -13.41
N SER A 408 -2.31 -15.91 -14.40
CA SER A 408 -3.46 -15.00 -14.48
C SER A 408 -3.60 -14.00 -13.32
N GLY A 409 -2.58 -13.86 -12.47
CA GLY A 409 -2.55 -12.87 -11.38
C GLY A 409 -3.36 -13.22 -10.13
N LEU A 410 -3.85 -14.46 -10.00
CA LEU A 410 -4.50 -14.96 -8.79
C LEU A 410 -3.98 -16.37 -8.46
N GLY A 411 -3.61 -16.58 -7.19
CA GLY A 411 -3.14 -17.86 -6.69
C GLY A 411 -3.00 -17.83 -5.18
N GLY A 412 -2.58 -18.93 -4.57
CA GLY A 412 -2.44 -18.98 -3.13
C GLY A 412 -1.71 -20.22 -2.62
N PHE A 413 -1.37 -20.18 -1.34
CA PHE A 413 -0.84 -21.32 -0.61
C PHE A 413 -1.97 -22.06 0.09
N LEU A 414 -2.07 -23.36 -0.15
CA LEU A 414 -3.01 -24.24 0.52
C LEU A 414 -2.52 -24.59 1.93
N ARG A 415 -3.45 -24.86 2.85
CA ARG A 415 -3.15 -25.32 4.22
C ARG A 415 -2.62 -26.76 4.24
N PHE A 416 -3.11 -27.58 3.32
CA PHE A 416 -2.75 -28.98 3.15
C PHE A 416 -2.76 -29.33 1.67
N LYS A 417 -2.07 -30.41 1.30
CA LYS A 417 -2.05 -30.89 -0.07
C LYS A 417 -3.46 -31.34 -0.45
N MET A 418 -4.00 -30.78 -1.53
CA MET A 418 -5.26 -31.22 -2.13
C MET A 418 -5.04 -31.52 -3.59
N ASP A 419 -5.80 -32.50 -4.07
CA ASP A 419 -5.92 -32.77 -5.49
C ASP A 419 -7.12 -31.97 -6.01
N MET A 420 -6.87 -30.96 -6.83
CA MET A 420 -7.94 -30.05 -7.30
C MET A 420 -8.90 -30.75 -8.27
N ASP A 421 -8.43 -31.80 -8.95
CA ASP A 421 -9.26 -32.68 -9.78
C ASP A 421 -10.39 -33.35 -8.97
N TYR A 422 -10.17 -33.58 -7.67
CA TYR A 422 -11.19 -34.16 -6.79
C TYR A 422 -12.33 -33.19 -6.46
N LEU A 423 -12.07 -31.87 -6.50
CA LEU A 423 -13.09 -30.84 -6.30
C LEU A 423 -13.91 -30.60 -7.56
N VAL A 424 -13.28 -30.68 -8.75
CA VAL A 424 -13.99 -30.65 -10.04
C VAL A 424 -15.00 -31.80 -10.09
N GLN A 425 -14.57 -33.00 -9.73
CA GLN A 425 -15.44 -34.18 -9.70
C GLN A 425 -16.55 -34.06 -8.64
N GLN A 426 -16.30 -33.49 -7.46
CA GLN A 426 -17.38 -33.33 -6.46
C GLN A 426 -18.49 -32.34 -6.86
N GLU A 427 -18.19 -31.34 -7.69
CA GLU A 427 -19.20 -30.44 -8.25
C GLU A 427 -20.00 -31.13 -9.36
N ASP A 428 -19.33 -31.84 -10.28
CA ASP A 428 -20.01 -32.60 -11.34
C ASP A 428 -20.97 -33.66 -10.77
N TRP A 429 -20.62 -34.29 -9.64
CA TRP A 429 -21.47 -35.30 -8.98
C TRP A 429 -22.65 -34.69 -8.23
N LYS A 430 -22.56 -33.42 -7.79
CA LYS A 430 -23.70 -32.71 -7.21
C LYS A 430 -24.71 -32.29 -8.27
N ASP A 431 -24.24 -31.93 -9.46
CA ASP A 431 -25.10 -31.61 -10.60
C ASP A 431 -25.79 -32.88 -11.14
N GLU A 432 -25.18 -34.06 -11.04
CA GLU A 432 -25.81 -35.33 -11.43
C GLU A 432 -26.88 -35.85 -10.44
N ASP A 433 -26.77 -35.53 -9.14
CA ASP A 433 -27.70 -36.01 -8.10
C ASP A 433 -29.00 -35.18 -8.01
N GLU A 434 -29.04 -33.94 -8.54
CA GLU A 434 -30.28 -33.12 -8.58
C GLU A 434 -31.24 -33.48 -9.73
N ASP A 435 -30.79 -34.27 -10.71
CA ASP A 435 -31.60 -34.71 -11.87
C ASP A 435 -32.38 -36.04 -11.62
N PHE A 436 -32.31 -36.60 -10.40
CA PHE A 436 -33.01 -37.84 -10.02
C PHE A 436 -33.90 -37.67 -8.77
N ILE A 437 -34.90 -36.77 -8.81
CA ILE A 437 -36.12 -36.87 -7.97
C ILE A 437 -37.39 -36.60 -8.77
#